data_AF-B8L9T2-F1
#
_entry.id   AF-B8L9T2-F1
#
_cell.length_a   1.000
_cell.length_b   1.000
_cell.length_c   1.000
_cell.angle_alpha   90.00
_cell.angle_beta   90.00
_cell.angle_gamma   90.00
#
_symmetry.space_group_name_H-M   'P 1'
#
loop_
_entity.id
_entity.type
_entity.pdbx_description
1 polymer ?
#
loop_
_entity_poly.entity_id
_entity_poly.type
_entity_poly.pdbx_seq_one_letter_code
_entity_poly.pdbx_strand_id
1 'polypeptide(L)' 'MKVKAGTTVFIGNGVQVQLRGAHRNRAEIHVYAPSNMDVDRAVTFEPDWNLKNSDGPSAGTLEPSATPHP' A
#
# COMPACT_ATOMS: atom_id res chain seq x y z
N MET A 1 -2.90 -3.10 12.99
CA MET A 1 -3.31 -4.14 12.01
C MET A 1 -2.24 -4.22 10.93
N LYS A 2 -1.73 -5.41 10.57
CA LYS A 2 -0.79 -5.58 9.46
C LYS A 2 -1.52 -6.24 8.29
N VAL A 3 -1.40 -5.67 7.10
CA VAL A 3 -2.17 -6.08 5.92
C VAL A 3 -1.20 -6.41 4.79
N LYS A 4 -1.36 -7.55 4.12
CA LYS A 4 -0.47 -7.97 3.03
C LYS A 4 -0.83 -7.23 1.74
N ALA A 5 0.14 -7.01 0.86
CA ALA A 5 -0.15 -6.62 -0.52
C ALA A 5 -1.08 -7.65 -1.19
N GLY A 6 -1.97 -7.18 -2.06
CA GLY A 6 -3.07 -7.95 -2.62
C GLY A 6 -4.33 -8.02 -1.75
N THR A 7 -4.28 -7.53 -0.49
CA THR A 7 -5.46 -7.52 0.36
C THR A 7 -6.46 -6.46 -0.10
N THR A 8 -7.73 -6.85 -0.10
CA THR A 8 -8.87 -5.95 -0.26
C THR A 8 -9.59 -5.78 1.07
N VAL A 9 -9.83 -4.53 1.47
CA VAL A 9 -10.61 -4.15 2.64
C VAL A 9 -11.92 -3.52 2.17
N PHE A 10 -13.03 -3.95 2.74
CA PHE A 10 -14.36 -3.38 2.49
C PHE A 10 -14.75 -2.48 3.66
N ILE A 11 -15.19 -1.26 3.36
CA ILE A 11 -15.65 -0.29 4.35
C ILE A 11 -17.11 0.04 4.04
N GLY A 12 -18.00 -0.38 4.94
CA GLY A 12 -19.45 -0.25 4.72
C GLY A 12 -19.91 -0.95 3.43
N ASN A 13 -20.91 -0.36 2.76
CA ASN A 13 -21.60 -0.96 1.62
C ASN A 13 -21.27 -0.32 0.26
N GLY A 14 -20.06 0.24 0.09
CA GLY A 14 -19.71 0.87 -1.19
C GLY A 14 -18.26 1.28 -1.37
N VAL A 15 -17.42 1.15 -0.34
CA VAL A 15 -16.00 1.51 -0.45
C VAL A 15 -15.16 0.24 -0.40
N GLN A 16 -14.27 0.12 -1.37
CA GLN A 16 -13.28 -0.96 -1.44
C GLN A 16 -11.88 -0.35 -1.53
N VAL A 17 -11.00 -0.77 -0.63
CA VAL A 17 -9.61 -0.34 -0.57
C VAL A 17 -8.71 -1.53 -0.88
N GLN A 18 -7.94 -1.44 -1.95
CA GLN A 18 -6.99 -2.48 -2.35
C GLN A 18 -5.55 -2.02 -2.11
N LEU A 19 -4.78 -2.83 -1.39
CA LEU A 19 -3.33 -2.64 -1.27
C LEU A 19 -2.66 -3.31 -2.47
N ARG A 20 -2.25 -2.53 -3.47
CA ARG A 20 -1.62 -3.05 -4.70
C ARG A 20 -0.17 -3.42 -4.49
N GLY A 21 0.55 -2.64 -3.68
CA GLY A 21 1.96 -2.85 -3.42
C GLY A 21 2.37 -2.24 -2.10
N ALA A 22 3.39 -2.84 -1.48
CA ALA A 22 4.11 -2.26 -0.35
C ALA A 22 5.57 -2.14 -0.76
N HIS A 23 6.06 -0.91 -0.78
CA HIS A 23 7.44 -0.54 -1.05
C HIS A 23 8.07 -0.03 0.24
N ARG A 24 9.40 0.15 0.22
CA ARG A 24 10.12 0.76 1.34
C ARG A 24 9.51 2.13 1.67
N ASN A 25 8.87 2.23 2.84
CA ASN A 25 8.19 3.42 3.38
C ASN A 25 6.99 3.95 2.57
N ARG A 26 6.45 3.19 1.61
CA ARG A 26 5.31 3.63 0.78
C ARG A 26 4.39 2.46 0.47
N ALA A 27 3.09 2.70 0.43
CA ALA A 27 2.11 1.73 -0.04
C ALA A 27 1.37 2.31 -1.25
N GLU A 28 1.12 1.46 -2.24
CA GLU A 28 0.24 1.78 -3.35
C GLU A 28 -1.17 1.29 -3.00
N ILE A 29 -2.11 2.22 -2.94
CA ILE A 29 -3.48 1.97 -2.50
C ILE A 29 -4.43 2.43 -3.60
N HIS A 30 -5.32 1.55 -4.04
CA HIS A 30 -6.43 1.87 -4.91
C HIS A 30 -7.73 1.94 -4.10
N VAL A 31 -8.48 3.02 -4.26
CA VAL A 31 -9.78 3.22 -3.62
C VAL A 31 -10.85 3.20 -4.69
N TYR A 32 -11.83 2.32 -4.52
CA TYR A 32 -13.07 2.30 -5.29
C TYR A 32 -14.16 2.83 -4.38
N ALA A 33 -14.82 3.90 -4.79
CA ALA A 33 -15.88 4.55 -4.05
C ALA A 33 -17.01 4.95 -5.01
N PRO A 34 -18.23 5.18 -4.50
CA PRO A 34 -19.32 5.75 -5.29
C PRO A 34 -18.91 7.10 -5.89
N SER A 35 -19.41 7.42 -7.08
CA SER A 35 -19.04 8.64 -7.81
C SER A 35 -19.45 9.94 -7.12
N ASN A 36 -20.36 9.87 -6.14
CA ASN A 36 -20.81 10.99 -5.33
C ASN A 36 -20.04 11.13 -4.00
N MET A 37 -18.92 10.42 -3.83
CA MET A 37 -18.06 10.46 -2.65
C MET A 37 -16.69 11.00 -3.05
N ASP A 38 -16.25 12.05 -2.36
CA ASP A 38 -14.90 12.59 -2.52
C ASP A 38 -13.86 11.68 -1.85
N VAL A 39 -12.71 11.51 -2.51
CA VAL A 39 -11.59 10.72 -2.02
C VAL A 39 -10.35 11.61 -2.00
N ASP A 40 -9.99 12.05 -0.80
CA ASP A 40 -8.87 12.96 -0.58
C ASP A 40 -7.69 12.30 0.12
N ARG A 41 -6.49 12.81 -0.16
CA ARG A 41 -5.31 12.49 0.63
C ARG A 41 -5.32 13.33 1.90
N ALA A 42 -5.53 12.70 3.05
CA ALA A 42 -5.31 13.36 4.33
C ALA A 42 -3.82 13.67 4.50
N VAL A 43 -3.47 14.95 4.68
CA VAL A 43 -2.08 15.41 4.91
C VAL A 43 -1.66 15.20 6.38
N THR A 44 -2.57 14.76 7.24
CA THR A 44 -2.44 14.81 8.72
C THR A 44 -1.59 13.70 9.34
N PHE A 45 -0.99 12.81 8.56
CA PHE A 45 -0.10 11.75 9.06
C PHE A 45 1.29 11.96 8.48
N GLU A 46 2.13 12.74 9.15
CA GLU A 46 3.56 12.47 9.08
C GLU A 46 3.74 11.05 9.65
N PRO A 47 4.23 10.07 8.86
CA PRO A 47 4.66 8.82 9.47
C PRO A 47 5.75 9.21 10.45
N ASP A 48 5.49 9.03 11.74
CA ASP A 48 6.42 9.29 12.81
C ASP A 48 7.71 8.51 12.48
N TRP A 49 8.68 9.19 11.88
CA TRP A 49 9.94 8.59 11.42
C TRP A 49 10.79 8.13 12.61
N ASN A 50 10.36 8.49 13.82
CA ASN A 50 10.88 8.04 15.10
C ASN A 50 10.26 6.72 15.58
N LEU A 51 9.20 6.21 14.92
CA LEU A 51 8.85 4.80 15.03
C LEU A 51 9.93 4.01 14.28
N LYS A 52 10.96 3.59 15.02
CA LYS A 52 11.94 2.60 14.57
C LYS A 52 11.18 1.45 13.93
N ASN A 53 11.17 1.42 12.60
CA ASN A 53 10.66 0.30 11.87
C ASN A 53 11.61 -0.86 12.20
N SER A 54 11.23 -1.70 13.18
CA SER A 54 11.94 -2.92 13.56
C SER A 54 11.79 -4.00 12.47
N ASP A 55 11.81 -3.59 11.21
CA ASP A 55 12.17 -4.50 10.13
C ASP A 55 13.65 -4.79 10.35
N GLY A 56 13.93 -6.02 10.79
CA GLY A 56 15.28 -6.55 10.86
C GLY A 56 16.01 -6.42 9.51
N PRO A 57 17.31 -6.80 9.44
CA PRO A 57 18.16 -6.50 8.30
C PRO A 57 17.45 -6.85 6.98
N SER A 58 17.33 -5.84 6.11
CA SER A 58 16.70 -5.97 4.79
C SER A 58 17.23 -7.21 4.08
N ALA A 59 16.37 -8.19 3.83
CA ALA A 59 16.69 -9.29 2.94
C ALA A 59 17.00 -8.71 1.54
N GLY A 60 18.12 -9.12 0.94
CA GLY A 60 18.54 -8.63 -0.36
C GLY A 60 17.46 -8.85 -1.41
N THR A 61 17.03 -7.79 -2.08
CA THR A 61 16.12 -7.86 -3.23
C THR A 61 16.80 -8.67 -4.33
N LEU A 62 16.27 -9.84 -4.67
CA LEU A 62 16.63 -10.55 -5.90
C LEU A 62 16.09 -9.75 -7.09
N GLU A 63 16.96 -9.38 -8.01
CA GLU A 63 16.59 -8.66 -9.23
C GLU A 63 15.59 -9.49 -10.07
N PRO A 64 14.51 -8.91 -10.60
CA PRO A 64 13.58 -9.64 -11.44
C PRO A 64 14.23 -9.95 -12.81
N SER A 65 14.58 -11.23 -13.04
CA SER A 65 14.98 -11.75 -14.34
C SER A 65 13.76 -11.94 -15.24
N ALA A 66 13.25 -10.85 -15.82
CA ALA A 66 12.31 -10.94 -16.94
C ALA A 66 13.06 -10.53 -18.22
N THR A 67 13.44 -11.51 -19.05
CA THR A 67 13.87 -11.26 -20.42
C THR A 67 12.68 -10.75 -21.23
N PRO A 68 12.82 -9.65 -22.01
CA PRO A 68 11.81 -9.29 -22.99
C PRO A 68 11.73 -10.38 -24.07
N HIS A 69 10.53 -10.90 -24.35
CA HIS A 69 10.30 -11.75 -25.52
C HIS A 69 10.25 -10.85 -26.78
N PRO A 70 10.88 -11.25 -27.91
CA PRO A 70 10.90 -10.46 -29.16
C PRO A 70 9.51 -10.20 -29.77
#